data_AF-A0A7W8T2H1-F1
#
_entry.id   AF-A0A7W8T2H1-F1
#
_cell.length_a   1.000
_cell.length_b   1.000
_cell.length_c   1.000
_cell.angle_alpha   90.00
_cell.angle_beta   90.00
_cell.angle_gamma   90.00
#
_symmetry.space_group_name_H-M   'P 1'
#
loop_
_entity.id
_entity.type
_entity.pdbx_description
1 polymer ?
#
loop_
_entity_poly.entity_id
_entity_poly.type
_entity_poly.pdbx_seq_one_letter_code
_entity_poly.pdbx_strand_id
1 'polypeptide(L)'
;MTDLSCTLIVERTIAGCWVSRIANAKLVRSMSRKGYSPDNSACKGFFGRLKNELFYPRNWKSTTIEQFVSILDAHIRWYNEKRIKISLGALSPVEYRKSLGFVA
;
A
#
# COMPACT_ATOMS: atom_id res chain seq x y z
N MET A 1 -19.56 -12.82 5.25
CA MET A 1 -19.95 -12.20 3.97
C MET A 1 -19.40 -10.77 4.04
N THR A 2 -18.28 -10.36 3.46
CA THR A 2 -17.54 -10.72 2.24
C THR A 2 -16.03 -10.42 2.43
N ASP A 3 -15.15 -11.44 2.41
CA ASP A 3 -13.70 -11.23 2.20
C ASP A 3 -13.07 -12.48 1.55
N LEU A 4 -13.69 -12.95 0.47
CA LEU A 4 -13.18 -14.05 -0.36
C LEU A 4 -12.69 -13.56 -1.74
N SER A 5 -12.81 -12.27 -2.03
CA SER A 5 -12.43 -11.70 -3.33
C SER A 5 -10.96 -11.26 -3.41
N CYS A 6 -10.20 -11.20 -2.31
CA CYS A 6 -8.78 -10.83 -2.36
C CYS A 6 -7.81 -11.99 -2.65
N THR A 7 -8.27 -13.26 -2.67
CA THR A 7 -7.34 -14.41 -2.72
C THR A 7 -7.36 -15.18 -4.06
N LEU A 8 -8.26 -14.88 -5.00
CA LEU A 8 -8.51 -15.77 -6.15
C LEU A 8 -8.32 -15.15 -7.57
N ILE A 9 -7.76 -13.95 -7.71
CA ILE A 9 -7.52 -13.31 -9.04
C ILE A 9 -6.01 -13.14 -9.32
N VAL A 10 -5.18 -14.14 -9.04
CA VAL A 10 -3.75 -14.09 -9.46
C VAL A 10 -3.18 -15.45 -9.90
N GLU A 11 -3.95 -16.54 -9.87
CA GLU A 11 -3.29 -17.83 -9.64
C GLU A 11 -2.71 -18.59 -10.85
N ARG A 12 -2.83 -18.17 -12.12
CA ARG A 12 -2.28 -19.02 -13.21
C ARG A 12 -1.44 -18.40 -14.32
N THR A 13 -1.51 -17.09 -14.58
CA THR A 13 -0.66 -16.47 -15.63
C THR A 13 0.24 -15.36 -15.09
N ILE A 14 -0.25 -14.59 -14.12
CA ILE A 14 0.52 -13.51 -13.45
C ILE A 14 1.54 -14.09 -12.45
N ALA A 15 1.22 -15.23 -11.83
CA ALA A 15 2.11 -15.87 -10.86
C ALA A 15 3.47 -16.24 -11.46
N GLY A 16 3.52 -16.82 -12.67
CA GLY A 16 4.76 -17.24 -13.31
C GLY A 16 5.68 -16.06 -13.67
N CYS A 17 5.13 -15.01 -14.28
CA CYS A 17 5.94 -13.84 -14.67
C CYS A 17 6.42 -13.04 -13.46
N TRP A 18 5.64 -12.98 -12.38
CA TRP A 18 6.03 -12.33 -11.14
C TRP A 18 7.14 -13.10 -10.41
N VAL A 19 7.04 -14.43 -10.31
CA VAL A 19 8.09 -15.27 -9.68
C VAL A 19 9.44 -15.05 -10.37
N SER A 20 9.46 -15.08 -11.70
CA SER A 20 10.69 -14.87 -12.47
C SER A 20 11.26 -13.46 -12.29
N ARG A 21 10.41 -12.42 -12.25
CA ARG A 21 10.87 -11.04 -12.01
C ARG A 21 11.53 -10.88 -10.63
N ILE A 22 10.95 -11.48 -9.60
CA ILE A 22 11.49 -11.42 -8.23
C ILE A 22 12.81 -12.20 -8.13
N ALA A 23 12.88 -13.38 -8.76
CA ALA A 23 14.11 -14.17 -8.82
C ALA A 23 15.23 -13.42 -9.56
N ASN A 24 14.93 -12.81 -10.72
CA ASN A 24 15.89 -12.01 -11.48
C ASN A 24 16.39 -10.79 -10.71
N ALA A 25 15.52 -10.17 -9.90
CA ALA A 25 15.87 -9.06 -9.02
C ALA A 25 16.61 -9.51 -7.73
N LYS A 26 16.83 -10.82 -7.53
CA LYS A 26 17.44 -11.41 -6.32
C LYS A 26 16.72 -11.00 -5.03
N LEU A 27 15.41 -10.81 -5.10
CA LEU A 27 14.58 -10.43 -3.96
C LEU A 27 14.01 -11.67 -3.26
N VAL A 28 14.02 -11.66 -1.93
CA VAL A 28 13.43 -12.73 -1.13
C VAL A 28 11.91 -12.58 -1.12
N ARG A 29 11.20 -13.66 -1.47
CA ARG A 29 9.74 -13.71 -1.40
C ARG A 29 9.28 -14.00 0.02
N SER A 30 8.35 -13.21 0.51
CA SER A 30 7.63 -13.48 1.76
C SER A 30 6.13 -13.40 1.50
N MET A 31 5.42 -14.47 1.84
CA MET A 31 3.96 -14.58 1.67
C MET A 31 3.33 -14.82 3.03
N SER A 32 2.20 -14.17 3.30
CA SER A 32 1.41 -14.41 4.51
C SER A 32 0.94 -15.87 4.61
N ARG A 33 0.76 -16.36 5.83
CA ARG A 33 0.12 -17.66 6.05
C ARG A 33 -1.30 -17.66 5.51
N LYS A 34 -1.71 -18.78 4.90
CA LYS A 34 -3.06 -18.93 4.37
C LYS A 34 -4.09 -18.70 5.48
N GLY A 35 -5.03 -17.78 5.24
CA GLY A 35 -6.09 -17.43 6.20
C GLY A 35 -5.65 -16.54 7.36
N TYR A 36 -4.40 -16.06 7.41
CA TYR A 36 -3.89 -15.26 8.53
C TYR A 36 -3.87 -13.76 8.19
N SER A 37 -4.99 -13.08 8.46
CA SER A 37 -5.18 -11.64 8.21
C SER A 37 -4.15 -10.71 8.88
N PRO A 38 -3.63 -10.99 10.10
CA PRO A 38 -2.70 -10.08 10.77
C PRO A 38 -1.39 -9.82 10.00
N ASP A 39 -0.89 -10.80 9.23
CA ASP A 39 0.32 -10.65 8.40
C ASP A 39 0.17 -9.50 7.37
N ASN A 40 -1.05 -9.15 6.99
CA ASN A 40 -1.36 -8.09 6.02
C ASN A 40 -2.04 -6.86 6.66
N SER A 41 -2.16 -6.83 7.99
CA SER A 41 -2.92 -5.82 8.72
C SER A 41 -2.42 -4.39 8.48
N ALA A 42 -1.11 -4.19 8.41
CA ALA A 42 -0.50 -2.88 8.14
C ALA A 42 -0.91 -2.33 6.76
N CYS A 43 -0.82 -3.15 5.71
CA CYS A 43 -1.25 -2.78 4.36
C CYS A 43 -2.76 -2.56 4.30
N LYS A 44 -3.57 -3.44 4.92
CA LYS A 44 -5.03 -3.25 5.02
C LYS A 44 -5.38 -1.91 5.67
N GLY A 45 -4.69 -1.54 6.74
CA GLY A 45 -4.85 -0.26 7.42
C GLY A 45 -4.49 0.94 6.54
N PHE A 46 -3.41 0.86 5.77
CA PHE A 46 -3.05 1.89 4.79
C PHE A 46 -4.12 2.07 3.72
N PHE A 47 -4.52 0.99 3.05
CA PHE A 47 -5.51 1.06 1.96
C PHE A 47 -6.89 1.48 2.45
N GLY A 48 -7.28 1.10 3.67
CA GLY A 48 -8.51 1.60 4.30
C GLY A 48 -8.48 3.12 4.46
N ARG A 49 -7.38 3.68 4.98
CA ARG A 49 -7.22 5.14 5.11
C ARG A 49 -7.19 5.85 3.77
N LEU A 50 -6.45 5.31 2.80
CA LEU A 50 -6.40 5.87 1.45
C LEU A 50 -7.81 6.02 0.87
N LYS A 51 -8.64 4.97 0.97
CA LYS A 51 -10.02 5.03 0.47
C LYS A 51 -10.86 6.06 1.23
N ASN A 52 -10.78 6.07 2.56
CA ASN A 52 -11.58 6.96 3.40
C ASN A 52 -11.20 8.44 3.26
N GLU A 53 -9.90 8.75 3.13
CA GLU A 53 -9.39 10.11 3.11
C GLU A 53 -9.27 10.67 1.69
N LEU A 54 -8.95 9.82 0.71
CA LEU A 54 -8.79 10.23 -0.69
C LEU A 54 -10.02 9.93 -1.54
N PHE A 55 -10.47 8.68 -1.55
CA PHE A 55 -11.36 8.17 -2.58
C PHE A 55 -12.82 8.51 -2.34
N TYR A 56 -13.39 8.13 -1.19
CA TYR A 56 -14.81 8.28 -0.89
C TYR A 56 -15.32 9.72 -0.79
N PRO A 57 -14.53 10.71 -0.32
CA PRO A 57 -15.00 12.11 -0.25
C PRO A 57 -15.11 12.81 -1.61
N ARG A 58 -14.64 12.20 -2.71
CA ARG A 58 -14.52 12.85 -4.03
C ARG A 58 -15.43 12.17 -5.05
N ASN A 59 -15.94 12.96 -5.99
CA ASN A 59 -16.64 12.46 -7.17
C ASN A 59 -15.66 12.40 -8.35
N TRP A 60 -15.51 11.20 -8.92
CA TRP A 60 -14.52 10.91 -9.97
C TRP A 60 -15.10 10.88 -11.39
N LYS A 61 -16.41 11.15 -11.57
CA LYS A 61 -17.10 11.04 -12.87
C LYS A 61 -16.48 11.88 -13.98
N SER A 62 -15.87 13.01 -13.62
CA SER A 62 -15.24 13.95 -14.56
C SER A 62 -13.72 13.97 -14.46
N THR A 63 -13.12 13.04 -13.73
CA THR A 63 -11.67 12.98 -13.51
C THR A 63 -11.03 12.01 -14.49
N THR A 64 -9.99 12.45 -15.21
CA THR A 64 -9.23 11.55 -16.09
C THR A 64 -8.33 10.62 -15.27
N ILE A 65 -7.81 9.56 -15.90
CA ILE A 65 -6.89 8.63 -15.23
C ILE A 65 -5.61 9.36 -14.81
N GLU A 66 -5.09 10.26 -15.65
CA GLU A 66 -3.86 11.02 -15.40
C GLU A 66 -4.04 11.94 -14.19
N GLN A 67 -5.19 12.62 -14.10
CA GLN A 67 -5.55 13.44 -12.95
C GLN A 67 -5.67 12.59 -11.68
N PHE A 68 -6.32 11.43 -11.77
CA PHE A 68 -6.43 10.51 -10.65
C PHE A 68 -5.05 10.06 -10.15
N VAL A 69 -4.15 9.67 -11.08
CA VAL A 69 -2.78 9.25 -10.75
C VAL A 69 -2.01 10.38 -10.09
N SER A 70 -2.13 11.61 -10.58
CA SER A 70 -1.48 12.78 -9.96
C SER A 70 -1.98 13.04 -8.53
N ILE A 71 -3.30 12.97 -8.32
CA ILE A 71 -3.92 13.14 -7.01
C ILE A 71 -3.49 12.03 -6.04
N LEU A 72 -3.42 10.79 -6.54
CA LEU A 72 -2.96 9.63 -5.77
C LEU A 72 -1.48 9.78 -5.38
N ASP A 73 -0.60 10.16 -6.31
CA ASP A 73 0.82 10.38 -6.05
C ASP A 73 1.02 11.47 -4.97
N ALA A 74 0.32 12.59 -5.10
CA ALA A 74 0.38 13.68 -4.12
C ALA A 74 -0.05 13.21 -2.72
N HIS A 75 -1.08 12.38 -2.63
CA HIS A 75 -1.52 11.83 -1.35
C HIS A 75 -0.51 10.84 -0.75
N ILE A 76 0.11 9.98 -1.57
CA ILE A 76 1.14 9.04 -1.11
C ILE A 76 2.34 9.80 -0.57
N ARG A 77 2.80 10.85 -1.27
CA ARG A 77 3.89 11.72 -0.78
C ARG A 77 3.52 12.39 0.54
N TRP A 78 2.35 12.99 0.62
CA TRP A 78 1.86 13.58 1.87
C TRP A 78 1.79 12.54 3.00
N TYR A 79 1.29 11.34 2.73
CA TYR A 79 1.18 10.27 3.71
C TYR A 79 2.55 9.87 4.28
N ASN A 80 3.57 9.79 3.41
CA ASN A 80 4.91 9.36 3.79
C ASN A 80 5.74 10.46 4.45
N GLU A 81 5.62 11.70 3.96
CA GLU A 81 6.53 12.78 4.31
C GLU A 81 5.96 13.79 5.31
N LYS A 82 4.63 13.89 5.42
CA LYS A 82 3.96 14.97 6.18
C LYS A 82 2.95 14.47 7.20
N ARG A 83 2.46 13.24 7.07
CA ARG A 83 1.43 12.73 7.97
C ARG A 83 1.95 12.50 9.37
N ILE A 84 1.47 13.28 10.33
CA ILE A 84 1.75 13.08 11.75
C ILE A 84 1.10 11.79 12.25
N LYS A 85 1.91 10.90 12.82
CA LYS A 85 1.44 9.71 13.54
C LYS A 85 1.88 9.77 14.99
N ILE A 86 0.91 9.90 15.90
CA ILE A 86 1.18 9.90 17.35
C ILE A 86 1.89 8.63 17.80
N SER A 87 1.52 7.47 17.23
CA SER A 87 2.18 6.19 17.49
C SER A 87 3.66 6.14 17.07
N LEU A 88 4.12 7.10 16.25
CA LEU A 88 5.51 7.25 15.81
C LEU A 88 6.21 8.43 16.52
N GLY A 89 5.73 8.85 17.68
CA GLY A 89 6.27 10.01 18.39
C GLY A 89 5.94 11.34 17.69
N ALA A 90 4.76 11.42 17.06
CA ALA A 90 4.32 12.56 16.26
C ALA A 90 5.22 12.88 15.04
N LEU A 91 5.93 11.87 14.52
CA LEU A 91 6.72 11.96 13.29
C LEU A 91 5.93 11.46 12.07
N SER A 92 6.32 11.91 10.88
CA SER A 92 5.94 11.26 9.62
C SER A 92 6.63 9.89 9.47
N PRO A 93 6.09 8.98 8.63
CA PRO A 93 6.74 7.71 8.33
C PRO A 93 8.21 7.84 7.89
N VAL A 94 8.53 8.83 7.04
CA VAL A 94 9.91 9.08 6.59
C VAL A 94 10.79 9.60 7.73
N GLU A 95 10.30 10.54 8.53
CA GLU A 95 11.07 11.06 9.67
C GLU A 95 11.32 9.98 10.73
N TYR A 96 10.31 9.16 11.01
CA TYR A 96 10.45 8.02 11.91
C TYR A 96 11.47 6.99 11.40
N ARG A 97 11.49 6.71 10.09
CA ARG A 97 12.52 5.84 9.51
C ARG A 97 13.92 6.43 9.64
N LYS A 98 14.05 7.74 9.41
CA LYS A 98 15.32 8.47 9.56
C LYS A 98 15.81 8.47 11.02
N SER A 99 14.92 8.63 12.01
CA SER A 99 15.30 8.57 13.42
C SER A 99 15.80 7.20 13.86
N LEU A 100 15.41 6.14 13.15
CA LEU A 100 15.93 4.78 13.33
C LEU A 100 17.22 4.49 12.53
N GLY A 101 17.77 5.47 11.82
CA GLY A 101 18.97 5.30 10.99
C GLY A 101 18.74 4.60 9.65
N PHE A 102 17.49 4.37 9.26
CA PHE A 102 17.17 3.84 7.94
C PHE A 102 17.15 4.99 6.91
N VAL A 103 17.84 4.80 5.78
CA VAL A 103 17.69 5.68 4.62
C VAL A 103 16.28 5.44 4.03
N ALA A 104 15.53 6.52 3.84
CA ALA A 104 14.21 6.50 3.21
C ALA A 104 14.35 6.41 1.69
#